data_AF-A0A519WPP6-F1
#
_entry.id   AF-A0A519WPP6-F1
#
_cell.length_a   1.000
_cell.length_b   1.000
_cell.length_c   1.000
_cell.angle_alpha   90.00
_cell.angle_beta   90.00
_cell.angle_gamma   90.00
#
_symmetry.space_group_name_H-M   'P 1'
#
loop_
_entity.id
_entity.type
_entity.pdbx_description
1 polymer ?
#
loop_
_entity_poly.entity_id
_entity_poly.type
_entity_poly.pdbx_seq_one_letter_code
_entity_poly.pdbx_strand_id
1 'polypeptide(L)' 'MNKYSEQSHVLLAVDCIIFGFDGNDLKILLIKRSFEPATDHWSLMGG' A
#
# COMPACT_ATOMS: atom_id res chain seq x y z
N MET A 1 2.94 -23.63 -23.29
CA MET A 1 2.46 -22.67 -22.29
C MET A 1 3.21 -21.36 -22.48
N ASN A 2 2.66 -20.44 -23.27
CA ASN A 2 3.10 -19.04 -23.33
C ASN A 2 1.82 -18.23 -23.60
N LYS A 3 1.04 -18.01 -22.54
CA LYS A 3 -0.10 -17.11 -22.60
C LYS A 3 0.40 -15.73 -22.18
N TYR A 4 -0.01 -14.70 -22.91
CA TYR A 4 0.28 -13.28 -22.65
C TYR A 4 1.66 -12.74 -23.08
N SER A 5 2.34 -13.39 -24.03
CA SER A 5 3.66 -12.93 -24.51
C SER A 5 3.64 -11.61 -25.29
N GLU A 6 2.49 -11.24 -25.86
CA GLU A 6 2.32 -10.02 -26.67
C GLU A 6 1.67 -8.88 -25.88
N GLN A 7 1.46 -9.06 -24.58
CA GLN A 7 0.72 -8.13 -23.74
C GLN A 7 1.69 -7.26 -22.95
N SER A 8 1.38 -5.96 -22.85
CA SER A 8 2.17 -5.03 -22.07
C SER A 8 2.11 -5.37 -20.57
N HIS A 9 3.27 -5.34 -19.92
CA HIS A 9 3.36 -5.48 -18.48
C HIS A 9 2.74 -4.27 -17.77
N VAL A 10 2.10 -4.53 -16.65
CA VAL A 10 1.59 -3.51 -15.74
C VAL A 10 2.24 -3.68 -14.38
N LEU A 11 2.54 -2.56 -13.73
CA LEU A 11 2.95 -2.56 -12.33
C LEU A 11 1.68 -2.68 -11.48
N LEU A 12 1.68 -3.65 -10.56
CA LEU A 12 0.58 -3.87 -9.63
C LEU A 12 1.09 -3.57 -8.22
N ALA A 13 0.50 -2.57 -7.59
CA ALA A 13 0.73 -2.25 -6.20
C ALA A 13 -0.44 -2.76 -5.34
N VAL A 14 -0.16 -3.08 -4.08
CA VAL A 14 -1.15 -3.50 -3.08
C VAL A 14 -1.00 -2.62 -1.84
N ASP A 15 -2.12 -2.06 -1.38
CA ASP A 15 -2.20 -1.32 -0.12
C ASP A 15 -3.08 -2.07 0.90
N CYS A 16 -2.62 -2.08 2.15
CA CYS A 16 -3.28 -2.73 3.28
C CYS A 16 -3.88 -1.70 4.23
N ILE A 17 -5.13 -1.93 4.62
CA ILE A 17 -5.80 -1.17 5.68
C ILE A 17 -5.80 -2.03 6.94
N ILE A 18 -4.92 -1.71 7.89
CA ILE A 18 -4.76 -2.47 9.13
C ILE A 18 -5.44 -1.72 10.26
N PHE A 19 -6.51 -2.31 10.78
CA PHE A 19 -7.20 -1.82 11.96
C PHE A 19 -6.67 -2.50 13.23
N GLY A 20 -6.58 -1.73 14.31
CA GLY A 20 -6.29 -2.24 15.65
C GLY A 20 -7.26 -1.63 16.65
N PHE A 21 -7.77 -2.43 17.59
CA PHE A 21 -8.64 -1.96 18.66
C PHE A 21 -7.93 -2.11 20.00
N ASP A 22 -7.84 -1.04 20.78
CA ASP A 22 -7.12 -1.02 22.06
C ASP A 22 -8.02 -1.19 23.29
N GLY A 23 -9.32 -1.42 23.08
CA GLY A 23 -10.32 -1.50 24.14
C GLY A 23 -11.18 -0.24 24.27
N ASN A 24 -10.74 0.90 23.72
CA ASN A 24 -11.51 2.14 23.72
C ASN A 24 -11.84 2.57 22.28
N ASP A 25 -10.81 2.68 21.43
CA ASP A 25 -10.93 3.26 20.10
C ASP A 25 -10.44 2.31 19.02
N LEU A 26 -11.10 2.36 17.87
CA LEU A 26 -10.60 1.74 16.65
C LEU A 26 -9.54 2.64 16.03
N LYS A 27 -8.34 2.09 15.83
CA LYS A 27 -7.17 2.77 15.25
C LYS A 27 -6.82 2.18 13.89
N ILE A 28 -6.12 2.97 13.08
CA ILE A 28 -5.57 2.55 11.79
C ILE A 28 -4.05 2.73 11.79
N LEU A 29 -3.32 1.76 11.22
CA LEU A 29 -1.88 1.86 11.03
C LEU A 29 -1.57 2.67 9.76
N LEU A 30 -0.84 3.77 9.94
CA LEU A 30 -0.32 4.61 8.85
C LEU A 30 1.20 4.71 8.94
N ILE A 31 1.86 4.88 7.80
CA ILE A 31 3.28 5.17 7.71
C ILE A 31 3.54 6.54 7.10
N LYS A 32 4.64 7.16 7.51
CA LYS A 32 5.14 8.37 6.88
C LYS A 32 6.09 7.99 5.75
N ARG A 33 5.78 8.40 4.52
CA ARG A 33 6.58 8.07 3.34
C ARG A 33 7.96 8.73 3.44
N SER A 34 9.01 7.93 3.33
CA SER A 34 10.41 8.39 3.37
C SER A 34 11.00 8.62 1.97
N PHE A 35 10.19 8.53 0.91
CA PHE A 35 10.64 8.58 -0.48
C PHE A 35 9.61 9.20 -1.41
N GLU A 36 10.09 9.76 -2.52
CA GLU A 36 9.27 10.30 -3.59
C GLU A 36 8.59 9.20 -4.41
N PRO A 37 7.38 9.43 -4.94
CA PRO A 37 6.58 10.65 -4.80
C PRO A 37 5.94 10.78 -3.41
N ALA A 38 5.62 12.01 -3.02
CA ALA A 38 4.88 12.34 -1.79
C ALA A 38 5.65 12.00 -0.50
N THR A 39 6.94 12.33 -0.45
CA THR A 39 7.74 12.29 0.78
C THR A 39 7.07 13.10 1.88
N ASP A 40 7.23 12.67 3.14
CA ASP A 40 6.68 13.30 4.34
C ASP A 40 5.15 13.30 4.49
N HIS A 41 4.42 12.67 3.56
CA HIS A 41 2.99 12.46 3.68
C HIS A 41 2.67 11.13 4.38
N TRP A 42 1.48 11.05 5.00
CA TRP A 42 0.97 9.82 5.56
C TRP A 42 0.36 8.93 4.48
N SER A 43 0.58 7.62 4.58
CA SER A 43 0.10 6.62 3.63
C SER A 43 -0.30 5.35 4.36
N LEU A 44 -1.13 4.55 3.69
CA LEU A 44 -1.30 3.14 4.02
C LEU A 44 0.01 2.39 3.81
N MET A 45 0.12 1.24 4.48
CA MET A 45 1.19 0.28 4.24
C MET A 45 0.92 -0.44 2.93
N GLY A 46 1.84 -0.35 1.97
CA GLY A 46 1.69 -1.00 0.68
C GLY A 46 3.00 -1.12 -0.09
N GLY A 47 2.96 -1.82 -1.22
CA GLY A 47 4.10 -2.12 -2.09
C GLY A 47 3.71 -2.58 -3.47
#